data_AF-A0A6A4Z759-F1
#
_entry.id   AF-A0A6A4Z759-F1
#
_cell.length_a   1.000
_cell.length_b   1.000
_cell.length_c   1.000
_cell.angle_alpha   90.00
_cell.angle_beta   90.00
_cell.angle_gamma   90.00
#
_symmetry.space_group_name_H-M   'P 1'
#
loop_
_entity.id
_entity.type
_entity.pdbx_description
1 polymer ?
#
loop_
_entity_poly.entity_id
_entity_poly.type
_entity_poly.pdbx_seq_one_letter_code
_entity_poly.pdbx_strand_id
1 'polypeptide(L)'
;MDASTAARIKQFVKLRRRRSLSYDEKLDILWLQATLREQGNLDVTGAIVRLLGRAKKTVQGVLAEFNTLGDLSVAEPPSNTTNHRTTVPKTRAVRDLVRTFIRDRSVTRTRTVGKDVLALLQEHNVVSVDVSCKKSYGSCLRAVQSYLAKQGYARGKRVGATEYRMSKAHEDARDAYVGMMVPTVMMSPRRPVVYLDESFVHHHYSSHADSLYHPDDPMTKSKHKGRRYCFIAGILDDGSDVAHLLGLDIFVGGKKSGKIVKDYHAMFNHDYFVDWFGKLLDEVEELGWSSAVFVMDNAKYHKGKPKSTPKGSWKKADLYQACLD
;
A
#
# COMPACT_ATOMS: atom_id res chain seq x y z
N MET A 1 -4.04 -70.13 -14.11
CA MET A 1 -3.34 -68.91 -13.66
C MET A 1 -3.42 -68.88 -12.15
N ASP A 2 -2.29 -68.76 -11.46
CA ASP A 2 -2.25 -68.68 -10.00
C ASP A 2 -2.80 -67.33 -9.51
N ALA A 3 -3.28 -67.31 -8.25
CA ALA A 3 -3.95 -66.14 -7.68
C ALA A 3 -3.04 -64.91 -7.61
N SER A 4 -1.72 -65.10 -7.44
CA SER A 4 -0.73 -64.02 -7.38
C SER A 4 -0.57 -63.34 -8.75
N THR A 5 -0.41 -64.12 -9.82
CA THR A 5 -0.36 -63.58 -11.18
C THR A 5 -1.65 -62.85 -11.56
N ALA A 6 -2.82 -63.40 -11.20
CA ALA A 6 -4.11 -62.75 -11.46
C ALA A 6 -4.27 -61.40 -10.71
N ALA A 7 -3.81 -61.33 -9.46
CA ALA A 7 -3.81 -60.08 -8.68
C ALA A 7 -2.88 -59.02 -9.29
N ARG A 8 -1.69 -59.42 -9.74
CA ARG A 8 -0.72 -58.54 -10.38
C ARG A 8 -1.26 -57.90 -11.67
N ILE A 9 -1.95 -58.69 -12.49
CA ILE A 9 -2.60 -58.19 -13.73
C ILE A 9 -3.68 -57.16 -13.38
N LYS A 10 -4.56 -57.46 -12.41
CA LYS A 10 -5.62 -56.53 -11.98
C LYS A 10 -5.05 -55.21 -11.44
N GLN A 11 -3.95 -55.25 -10.70
CA GLN A 11 -3.28 -54.05 -10.19
C GLN A 11 -2.66 -53.22 -11.30
N PHE A 12 -2.00 -53.86 -12.28
CA PHE A 12 -1.43 -53.21 -13.45
C PHE A 12 -2.49 -52.44 -14.25
N VAL A 13 -3.64 -53.07 -14.50
CA VAL A 13 -4.77 -52.42 -15.20
C VAL A 13 -5.31 -51.24 -14.38
N LYS A 14 -5.53 -51.41 -13.07
CA LYS A 14 -6.01 -50.32 -12.20
C LYS A 14 -5.10 -49.10 -12.20
N LEU A 15 -3.78 -49.28 -12.27
CA LEU A 15 -2.81 -48.18 -12.24
C LEU A 15 -2.82 -47.36 -13.54
N ARG A 16 -3.04 -48.01 -14.69
CA ARG A 16 -2.94 -47.36 -16.01
C ARG A 16 -4.28 -46.91 -16.60
N ARG A 17 -5.38 -47.41 -16.06
CA ARG A 17 -6.72 -47.09 -16.54
C ARG A 17 -7.12 -45.68 -16.13
N ARG A 18 -7.58 -44.89 -17.11
CA ARG A 18 -8.05 -43.52 -16.90
C ARG A 18 -9.40 -43.51 -16.16
N ARG A 19 -9.68 -42.41 -15.45
CA ARG A 19 -10.97 -42.19 -14.77
C ARG A 19 -12.11 -41.97 -15.76
N SER A 20 -11.85 -41.27 -16.86
CA SER A 20 -12.78 -41.15 -18.00
C SER A 20 -12.78 -42.43 -18.82
N LEU A 21 -13.97 -42.85 -19.27
CA LEU A 21 -14.15 -43.98 -20.20
C LEU A 21 -13.89 -43.51 -21.64
N SER A 22 -13.17 -44.30 -22.43
CA SER A 22 -13.13 -44.11 -23.88
C SER A 22 -14.46 -44.52 -24.53
N TYR A 23 -14.63 -44.19 -25.81
CA TYR A 23 -15.80 -44.62 -26.58
C TYR A 23 -15.86 -46.16 -26.63
N ASP A 24 -14.74 -46.81 -26.96
CA ASP A 24 -14.64 -48.28 -27.01
C ASP A 24 -14.97 -48.93 -25.66
N GLU A 25 -14.50 -48.38 -24.54
CA GLU A 25 -14.84 -48.92 -23.21
C GLU A 25 -16.33 -48.79 -22.89
N LYS A 26 -17.02 -47.77 -23.44
CA LYS A 26 -18.48 -47.65 -23.31
C LYS A 26 -19.20 -48.65 -24.22
N LEU A 27 -18.72 -48.87 -25.43
CA LEU A 27 -19.26 -49.90 -26.34
C LEU A 27 -19.13 -51.30 -25.73
N ASP A 28 -17.98 -51.64 -25.14
CA ASP A 28 -17.77 -52.91 -24.45
C ASP A 28 -18.77 -53.10 -23.29
N ILE A 29 -19.07 -52.02 -22.54
CA ILE A 29 -20.09 -52.05 -21.48
C ILE A 29 -21.47 -52.32 -22.07
N LEU A 30 -21.85 -51.67 -23.18
CA LEU A 30 -23.14 -51.90 -23.84
C LEU A 30 -23.25 -53.31 -24.42
N TRP A 31 -22.21 -53.79 -25.07
CA TRP A 31 -22.15 -55.14 -25.62
C TRP A 31 -22.37 -56.19 -24.54
N LEU A 32 -21.70 -56.04 -23.39
CA LEU A 32 -21.89 -56.92 -22.24
C LEU A 32 -23.29 -56.77 -21.61
N GLN A 33 -23.86 -55.57 -21.58
CA GLN A 33 -25.25 -55.38 -21.14
C GLN A 33 -26.24 -56.16 -22.01
N ALA A 34 -26.08 -56.11 -23.34
CA ALA A 34 -26.94 -56.83 -24.27
C ALA A 34 -26.75 -58.36 -24.14
N THR A 35 -25.51 -58.83 -24.25
CA THR A 35 -25.17 -60.26 -24.24
C THR A 35 -25.61 -60.96 -22.95
N LEU A 36 -25.38 -60.36 -21.79
CA LEU A 36 -25.75 -60.97 -20.50
C LEU A 36 -27.26 -60.96 -20.25
N ARG A 37 -28.01 -60.00 -20.85
CA ARG A 37 -29.48 -59.99 -20.79
C ARG A 37 -30.08 -61.06 -21.68
N GLU A 38 -29.53 -61.24 -22.88
CA GLU A 38 -29.91 -62.31 -23.79
C GLU A 38 -29.71 -63.70 -23.17
N GLN A 39 -28.62 -63.88 -22.42
CA GLN A 39 -28.32 -65.10 -21.67
C GLN A 39 -29.17 -65.29 -20.40
N GLY A 40 -30.14 -64.41 -20.12
CA GLY A 40 -31.05 -64.53 -18.97
C GLY A 40 -30.39 -64.29 -17.60
N ASN A 41 -29.27 -63.57 -17.55
CA ASN A 41 -28.58 -63.31 -16.28
C ASN A 41 -29.41 -62.37 -15.37
N LEU A 42 -29.62 -62.77 -14.12
CA LEU A 42 -30.44 -61.98 -13.17
C LEU A 42 -29.73 -60.70 -12.67
N ASP A 43 -28.39 -60.70 -12.57
CA ASP A 43 -27.59 -59.56 -12.11
C ASP A 43 -26.54 -59.13 -13.15
N VAL A 44 -27.05 -58.65 -14.29
CA VAL A 44 -26.23 -58.17 -15.41
C VAL A 44 -25.26 -57.07 -14.97
N THR A 45 -25.74 -56.09 -14.19
CA THR A 45 -24.90 -54.96 -13.79
C THR A 45 -23.79 -55.42 -12.83
N GLY A 46 -24.09 -56.28 -11.86
CA GLY A 46 -23.06 -56.81 -10.95
C GLY A 46 -22.06 -57.72 -11.66
N ALA A 47 -22.50 -58.50 -12.67
CA ALA A 47 -21.60 -59.29 -13.50
C ALA A 47 -20.61 -58.40 -14.27
N ILE A 48 -21.08 -57.32 -14.89
CA ILE A 48 -20.22 -56.37 -15.62
C ILE A 48 -19.26 -55.65 -14.67
N VAL A 49 -19.72 -55.25 -13.49
CA VAL A 49 -18.88 -54.65 -12.45
C VAL A 49 -17.73 -55.60 -12.06
N ARG A 50 -18.00 -56.91 -11.93
CA ARG A 50 -16.99 -57.92 -11.62
C ARG A 50 -16.02 -58.16 -12.78
N LEU A 51 -16.52 -58.24 -14.01
CA LEU A 51 -15.73 -58.51 -15.22
C LEU A 51 -14.85 -57.32 -15.61
N LEU A 52 -15.43 -56.12 -15.65
CA LEU A 52 -14.71 -54.92 -16.09
C LEU A 52 -14.07 -54.15 -14.94
N GLY A 53 -14.41 -54.42 -13.67
CA GLY A 53 -13.87 -53.68 -12.53
C GLY A 53 -14.25 -52.19 -12.51
N ARG A 54 -15.41 -51.84 -13.09
CA ARG A 54 -15.96 -50.47 -13.10
C ARG A 54 -17.04 -50.34 -12.01
N ALA A 55 -17.23 -49.14 -11.48
CA ALA A 55 -18.24 -48.90 -10.46
C ALA A 55 -19.66 -49.11 -11.01
N LYS A 56 -20.59 -49.58 -10.17
CA LYS A 56 -21.99 -49.83 -10.53
C LYS A 56 -22.65 -48.62 -11.19
N LYS A 57 -22.46 -47.42 -10.62
CA LYS A 57 -22.98 -46.15 -11.14
C LYS A 57 -22.49 -45.85 -12.56
N THR A 58 -21.24 -46.17 -12.86
CA THR A 58 -20.65 -45.96 -14.18
C THR A 58 -21.28 -46.88 -15.22
N VAL A 59 -21.41 -48.17 -14.90
CA VAL A 59 -22.02 -49.16 -15.79
C VAL A 59 -23.49 -48.81 -16.09
N GLN A 60 -24.25 -48.43 -15.06
CA GLN A 60 -25.63 -47.99 -15.21
C GLN A 60 -25.76 -46.68 -15.99
N GLY A 61 -24.83 -45.74 -15.76
CA GLY A 61 -24.81 -44.46 -16.46
C GLY A 61 -24.62 -44.60 -17.97
N VAL A 62 -23.75 -45.50 -18.42
CA VAL A 62 -23.53 -45.77 -19.86
C VAL A 62 -24.80 -46.33 -20.52
N LEU A 63 -25.48 -47.27 -19.86
CA LEU A 63 -26.74 -47.82 -20.37
C LEU A 63 -27.85 -46.74 -20.42
N ALA A 64 -27.94 -45.90 -19.39
CA ALA A 64 -28.91 -44.81 -19.34
C ALA A 64 -28.66 -43.76 -20.43
N GLU A 65 -27.39 -43.41 -20.68
CA GLU A 65 -26.97 -42.49 -21.74
C GLU A 65 -27.41 -43.02 -23.11
N PHE A 66 -27.10 -44.29 -23.43
CA PHE A 66 -27.51 -44.91 -24.68
C PHE A 66 -29.03 -44.99 -24.84
N ASN A 67 -29.76 -45.39 -23.79
CA ASN A 67 -31.23 -45.45 -23.84
C ASN A 67 -31.89 -44.07 -24.04
N THR A 68 -31.22 -42.99 -23.61
CA THR A 68 -31.75 -41.62 -23.71
C THR A 68 -31.41 -40.97 -25.04
N LEU A 69 -30.17 -41.14 -25.50
CA LEU A 69 -29.62 -40.39 -26.65
C LEU A 69 -29.51 -41.23 -27.92
N GLY A 70 -29.55 -42.57 -27.82
CA GLY A 70 -29.27 -43.48 -28.93
C GLY A 70 -27.79 -43.55 -29.35
N ASP A 71 -26.92 -42.82 -28.65
CA ASP A 71 -25.47 -42.77 -28.91
C ASP A 71 -24.71 -42.55 -27.60
N LEU A 72 -23.39 -42.64 -27.66
CA LEU A 72 -22.47 -42.46 -26.53
C LEU A 72 -21.57 -41.25 -26.76
N SER A 73 -21.32 -40.47 -25.71
CA SER A 73 -20.37 -39.35 -25.75
C SER A 73 -19.12 -39.64 -24.92
N VAL A 74 -17.95 -39.17 -25.32
CA VAL A 74 -16.75 -39.27 -24.47
C VAL A 74 -16.60 -37.97 -23.71
N ALA A 75 -16.56 -38.04 -22.37
CA ALA A 75 -16.23 -36.88 -21.56
C ALA A 75 -14.78 -36.49 -21.82
N GLU A 76 -14.56 -35.22 -22.20
CA GLU A 76 -13.21 -34.69 -22.32
C GLU A 76 -12.45 -34.87 -20.99
N PRO A 77 -11.15 -35.20 -21.04
CA PRO A 77 -10.33 -35.25 -19.83
C PRO A 77 -10.42 -33.89 -19.12
N PRO A 78 -10.46 -33.86 -17.77
CA PRO A 78 -10.48 -32.59 -17.04
C PRO A 78 -9.24 -31.79 -17.43
N SER A 79 -9.47 -30.73 -18.21
CA SER A 79 -8.41 -29.88 -18.71
C SER A 79 -8.32 -28.64 -17.83
N ASN A 80 -7.25 -28.58 -17.05
CA ASN A 80 -6.87 -27.42 -16.25
C ASN A 80 -6.46 -26.21 -17.14
N THR A 81 -6.50 -26.35 -18.47
CA THR A 81 -6.01 -25.35 -19.43
C THR A 81 -7.13 -24.51 -20.05
N THR A 82 -8.39 -24.73 -19.67
CA THR A 82 -9.49 -23.86 -20.10
C THR A 82 -9.46 -22.56 -19.30
N ASN A 83 -9.23 -21.43 -19.98
CA ASN A 83 -9.30 -20.11 -19.37
C ASN A 83 -10.76 -19.80 -19.01
N HIS A 84 -11.11 -19.97 -17.73
CA HIS A 84 -12.43 -19.55 -17.24
C HIS A 84 -12.59 -18.03 -17.36
N ARG A 85 -13.82 -17.60 -17.68
CA ARG A 85 -14.18 -16.19 -17.76
C ARG A 85 -13.91 -15.50 -16.42
N THR A 86 -12.96 -14.58 -16.38
CA THR A 86 -12.63 -13.81 -15.18
C THR A 86 -13.61 -12.65 -15.00
N THR A 87 -14.00 -12.38 -13.75
CA THR A 87 -14.85 -11.23 -13.37
C THR A 87 -14.31 -9.90 -13.88
N VAL A 88 -12.99 -9.71 -13.87
CA VAL A 88 -12.33 -8.54 -14.48
C VAL A 88 -11.69 -8.99 -15.80
N PRO A 89 -12.10 -8.44 -16.95
CA PRO A 89 -11.49 -8.75 -18.24
C PRO A 89 -10.01 -8.31 -18.29
N LYS A 90 -9.15 -9.13 -18.88
CA LYS A 90 -7.71 -8.81 -19.09
C LYS A 90 -7.46 -8.04 -20.39
N THR A 91 -8.43 -7.27 -20.87
CA THR A 91 -8.31 -6.53 -22.14
C THR A 91 -7.34 -5.36 -21.99
N ARG A 92 -6.78 -4.89 -23.11
CA ARG A 92 -5.92 -3.70 -23.14
C ARG A 92 -6.64 -2.46 -22.59
N ALA A 93 -7.89 -2.25 -22.99
CA ALA A 93 -8.71 -1.12 -22.53
C ALA A 93 -8.86 -1.07 -21.00
N VAL A 94 -9.16 -2.21 -20.36
CA VAL A 94 -9.28 -2.28 -18.89
C VAL A 94 -7.94 -2.04 -18.20
N ARG A 95 -6.83 -2.58 -18.76
CA ARG A 95 -5.48 -2.34 -18.23
C ARG A 95 -5.09 -0.87 -18.29
N ASP A 96 -5.35 -0.22 -19.42
CA ASP A 96 -5.02 1.20 -19.63
C ASP A 96 -5.90 2.10 -18.73
N LEU A 97 -7.19 1.77 -18.57
CA LEU A 97 -8.08 2.46 -17.63
C LEU A 97 -7.58 2.41 -16.19
N VAL A 98 -7.29 1.20 -15.68
CA VAL A 98 -6.81 1.01 -14.29
C VAL A 98 -5.45 1.67 -14.08
N ARG A 99 -4.55 1.57 -15.07
CA ARG A 99 -3.22 2.19 -15.01
C ARG A 99 -3.30 3.71 -14.95
N THR A 100 -4.07 4.33 -15.83
CA THR A 100 -4.24 5.80 -15.88
C THR A 100 -4.85 6.31 -14.57
N PHE A 101 -5.91 5.65 -14.08
CA PHE A 101 -6.53 6.01 -12.81
C PHE A 101 -5.57 5.98 -11.61
N ILE A 102 -4.78 4.89 -11.48
CA ILE A 102 -3.80 4.76 -10.39
C ILE A 102 -2.70 5.83 -10.52
N ARG A 103 -2.23 6.11 -11.74
CA ARG A 103 -1.22 7.14 -12.00
C ARG A 103 -1.72 8.54 -11.66
N ASP A 104 -2.92 8.90 -12.10
CA ASP A 104 -3.50 10.23 -11.84
C ASP A 104 -3.69 10.48 -10.34
N ARG A 105 -4.19 9.48 -9.61
CA ARG A 105 -4.35 9.57 -8.15
C ARG A 105 -3.02 9.55 -7.41
N SER A 106 -2.00 8.87 -7.96
CA SER A 106 -0.64 8.90 -7.41
C SER A 106 -0.03 10.30 -7.50
N VAL A 107 -0.26 11.01 -8.61
CA VAL A 107 0.21 12.40 -8.80
C VAL A 107 -0.37 13.36 -7.76
N THR A 108 -1.62 13.17 -7.35
CA THR A 108 -2.32 14.02 -6.35
C THR A 108 -2.15 13.52 -4.91
N ARG A 109 -1.37 12.46 -4.67
CA ARG A 109 -1.27 11.76 -3.37
C ARG A 109 -2.63 11.32 -2.80
N THR A 110 -3.59 11.05 -3.68
CA THR A 110 -4.87 10.53 -3.24
C THR A 110 -4.71 9.04 -2.94
N ARG A 111 -5.07 8.65 -1.71
CA ARG A 111 -5.02 7.26 -1.30
C ARG A 111 -5.83 6.39 -2.27
N THR A 112 -5.21 5.33 -2.78
CA THR A 112 -5.81 4.45 -3.79
C THR A 112 -5.66 3.00 -3.40
N VAL A 113 -6.77 2.30 -3.17
CA VAL A 113 -6.84 0.90 -2.77
C VAL A 113 -7.74 0.09 -3.72
N GLY A 114 -7.78 -1.24 -3.56
CA GLY A 114 -8.60 -2.11 -4.41
C GLY A 114 -10.10 -1.77 -4.42
N LYS A 115 -10.63 -1.15 -3.35
CA LYS A 115 -12.03 -0.65 -3.33
C LYS A 115 -12.25 0.51 -4.30
N ASP A 116 -11.27 1.41 -4.43
CA ASP A 116 -11.35 2.55 -5.36
C ASP A 116 -11.28 2.05 -6.81
N VAL A 117 -10.45 1.04 -7.07
CA VAL A 117 -10.38 0.38 -8.39
C VAL A 117 -11.69 -0.37 -8.68
N LEU A 118 -12.30 -1.01 -7.70
CA LEU A 118 -13.61 -1.65 -7.89
C LEU A 118 -14.69 -0.61 -8.25
N ALA A 119 -14.72 0.54 -7.57
CA ALA A 119 -15.64 1.62 -7.87
C ALA A 119 -15.44 2.16 -9.31
N LEU A 120 -14.20 2.38 -9.73
CA LEU A 120 -13.88 2.77 -11.11
C LEU A 120 -14.41 1.76 -12.14
N LEU A 121 -14.17 0.46 -11.90
CA LEU A 121 -14.60 -0.60 -12.81
C LEU A 121 -16.12 -0.74 -12.87
N GLN A 122 -16.82 -0.43 -11.78
CA GLN A 122 -18.27 -0.38 -11.74
C GLN A 122 -18.81 0.82 -12.52
N GLU A 123 -18.23 2.00 -12.34
CA GLU A 123 -18.59 3.23 -13.07
C GLU A 123 -18.44 3.07 -14.59
N HIS A 124 -17.41 2.36 -15.04
CA HIS A 124 -17.15 2.09 -16.45
C HIS A 124 -17.87 0.83 -16.99
N ASN A 125 -18.84 0.28 -16.23
CA ASN A 125 -19.62 -0.91 -16.59
C ASN A 125 -18.77 -2.15 -16.92
N VAL A 126 -17.55 -2.24 -16.36
CA VAL A 126 -16.65 -3.39 -16.54
C VAL A 126 -17.02 -4.53 -15.58
N VAL A 127 -17.48 -4.18 -14.37
CA VAL A 127 -17.91 -5.13 -13.34
C VAL A 127 -19.29 -4.73 -12.83
N SER A 128 -20.20 -5.69 -12.76
CA SER A 128 -21.50 -5.51 -12.10
C SER A 128 -21.42 -6.01 -10.66
N VAL A 129 -21.65 -5.12 -9.68
CA VAL A 129 -21.69 -5.47 -8.25
C VAL A 129 -22.95 -4.91 -7.62
N ASP A 130 -23.68 -5.79 -6.93
CA ASP A 130 -24.70 -5.36 -5.98
C ASP A 130 -24.01 -4.92 -4.68
N VAL A 131 -24.02 -3.61 -4.43
CA VAL A 131 -23.39 -2.98 -3.26
C VAL A 131 -24.13 -3.32 -1.96
N SER A 132 -25.41 -3.66 -2.03
CA SER A 132 -26.23 -4.03 -0.86
C SER A 132 -25.88 -5.44 -0.34
N CYS A 133 -25.43 -6.33 -1.23
CA CYS A 133 -25.04 -7.69 -0.89
C CYS A 133 -23.54 -7.79 -0.50
N LYS A 134 -23.27 -7.87 0.81
CA LYS A 134 -21.91 -8.03 1.36
C LYS A 134 -21.11 -9.19 0.73
N LYS A 135 -21.78 -10.31 0.42
CA LYS A 135 -21.13 -11.49 -0.21
C LYS A 135 -20.71 -11.20 -1.65
N SER A 136 -21.59 -10.58 -2.44
CA SER A 136 -21.33 -10.20 -3.83
C SER A 136 -20.18 -9.19 -3.92
N TYR A 137 -20.26 -8.13 -3.11
CA TYR A 137 -19.21 -7.12 -3.00
C TYR A 137 -17.86 -7.72 -2.60
N GLY A 138 -17.83 -8.57 -1.57
CA GLY A 138 -16.60 -9.22 -1.12
C GLY A 138 -15.98 -10.15 -2.17
N SER A 139 -16.80 -10.86 -2.94
CA SER A 139 -16.33 -11.69 -4.06
C SER A 139 -15.68 -10.84 -5.16
N CYS A 140 -16.36 -9.77 -5.59
CA CYS A 140 -15.87 -8.89 -6.63
C CYS A 140 -14.60 -8.13 -6.22
N LEU A 141 -14.52 -7.67 -4.96
CA LEU A 141 -13.32 -7.04 -4.43
C LEU A 141 -12.12 -7.99 -4.46
N ARG A 142 -12.29 -9.27 -4.09
CA ARG A 142 -11.22 -10.28 -4.18
C ARG A 142 -10.80 -10.54 -5.62
N ALA A 143 -11.74 -10.51 -6.56
CA ALA A 143 -11.42 -10.64 -7.98
C ALA A 143 -10.59 -9.46 -8.49
N VAL A 144 -10.92 -8.22 -8.09
CA VAL A 144 -10.14 -7.02 -8.40
C VAL A 144 -8.75 -7.06 -7.77
N GLN A 145 -8.64 -7.45 -6.50
CA GLN A 145 -7.34 -7.63 -5.83
C GLN A 145 -6.46 -8.67 -6.54
N SER A 146 -7.06 -9.80 -6.92
CA SER A 146 -6.37 -10.86 -7.68
C SER A 146 -5.93 -10.37 -9.07
N TYR A 147 -6.76 -9.54 -9.72
CA TYR A 147 -6.40 -8.90 -10.99
C TYR A 147 -5.21 -7.97 -10.83
N LEU A 148 -5.23 -7.08 -9.83
CA LEU A 148 -4.16 -6.12 -9.57
C LEU A 148 -2.82 -6.82 -9.28
N ALA A 149 -2.83 -7.87 -8.46
CA ALA A 149 -1.65 -8.68 -8.18
C ALA A 149 -1.08 -9.32 -9.46
N LYS A 150 -1.95 -9.88 -10.31
CA LYS A 150 -1.55 -10.46 -11.62
C LYS A 150 -1.02 -9.43 -12.61
N GLN A 151 -1.42 -8.16 -12.47
CA GLN A 151 -0.89 -7.05 -13.27
C GLN A 151 0.39 -6.43 -12.68
N GLY A 152 0.93 -6.97 -11.58
CA GLY A 152 2.17 -6.49 -10.98
C GLY A 152 2.02 -5.30 -10.04
N TYR A 153 0.80 -4.88 -9.69
CA TYR A 153 0.63 -3.81 -8.72
C TYR A 153 1.00 -4.25 -7.31
N ALA A 154 1.77 -3.41 -6.62
CA ALA A 154 2.17 -3.59 -5.24
C ALA A 154 1.48 -2.53 -4.34
N ARG A 155 1.50 -2.79 -3.03
CA ARG A 155 1.00 -1.89 -1.99
C ARG A 155 2.03 -1.81 -0.88
N GLY A 156 2.26 -0.62 -0.34
CA GLY A 156 3.18 -0.41 0.77
C GLY A 156 4.35 0.51 0.41
N LYS A 157 5.30 0.64 1.34
CA LYS A 157 6.47 1.50 1.20
C LYS A 157 7.33 1.04 0.02
N ARG A 158 7.62 1.95 -0.92
CA ARG A 158 8.65 1.70 -1.95
C ARG A 158 10.00 1.61 -1.24
N VAL A 159 10.75 0.54 -1.47
CA VAL A 159 12.08 0.35 -0.88
C VAL A 159 13.04 1.35 -1.54
N GLY A 160 13.23 2.48 -0.87
CA GLY A 160 14.28 3.44 -1.16
C GLY A 160 14.94 3.76 0.16
N ALA A 161 16.13 3.22 0.37
CA ALA A 161 16.95 3.55 1.52
C ALA A 161 17.48 4.97 1.33
N THR A 162 16.76 5.97 1.84
CA THR A 162 17.37 7.26 2.13
C THR A 162 18.22 7.07 3.38
N GLU A 163 19.44 6.58 3.19
CA GLU A 163 20.45 6.62 4.25
C GLU A 163 20.95 8.06 4.37
N TYR A 164 20.88 8.58 5.60
CA TYR A 164 21.44 9.89 5.91
C TYR A 164 22.97 9.79 5.85
N ARG A 165 23.57 10.27 4.77
CA ARG A 165 25.03 10.26 4.61
C ARG A 165 25.64 11.31 5.54
N MET A 166 26.14 10.88 6.69
CA MET A 166 26.92 11.72 7.61
C MET A 166 28.29 12.01 7.00
N SER A 167 28.75 13.25 7.10
CA SER A 167 30.14 13.63 6.81
C SER A 167 30.93 13.67 8.12
N LYS A 168 32.26 13.51 8.04
CA LYS A 168 33.11 13.56 9.24
C LYS A 168 32.98 14.88 10.02
N ALA A 169 32.89 16.01 9.30
CA ALA A 169 32.67 17.32 9.92
C ALA A 169 31.34 17.40 10.69
N HIS A 170 30.27 16.74 10.22
CA HIS A 170 29.01 16.69 10.96
C HIS A 170 29.09 15.75 12.16
N GLU A 171 29.89 14.69 12.11
CA GLU A 171 30.14 13.83 13.29
C GLU A 171 30.84 14.63 14.39
N ASP A 172 31.95 15.28 14.07
CA ASP A 172 32.75 16.04 15.05
C ASP A 172 31.92 17.19 15.68
N ALA A 173 31.10 17.88 14.89
CA ALA A 173 30.20 18.92 15.39
C ALA A 173 29.09 18.36 16.31
N ARG A 174 28.59 17.15 16.05
CA ARG A 174 27.62 16.48 16.92
C ARG A 174 28.25 16.04 18.23
N ASP A 175 29.47 15.52 18.19
CA ASP A 175 30.19 15.12 19.39
C ASP A 175 30.43 16.34 20.31
N ALA A 176 30.85 17.47 19.73
CA ALA A 176 30.98 18.73 20.47
C ALA A 176 29.65 19.22 21.07
N TYR A 177 28.55 19.15 20.29
CA TYR A 177 27.22 19.50 20.77
C TYR A 177 26.77 18.60 21.93
N VAL A 178 26.96 17.28 21.82
CA VAL A 178 26.61 16.33 22.89
C VAL A 178 27.44 16.60 24.13
N GLY A 179 28.74 16.86 23.99
CA GLY A 179 29.61 17.23 25.11
C GLY A 179 29.14 18.48 25.85
N MET A 180 28.56 19.46 25.15
CA MET A 180 27.98 20.67 25.73
C MET A 180 26.61 20.43 26.39
N MET A 181 25.75 19.65 25.74
CA MET A 181 24.37 19.44 26.21
C MET A 181 24.28 18.47 27.38
N VAL A 182 25.13 17.43 27.44
CA VAL A 182 25.11 16.44 28.53
C VAL A 182 25.20 17.10 29.91
N PRO A 183 26.18 17.98 30.20
CA PRO A 183 26.23 18.68 31.49
C PRO A 183 24.98 19.56 31.73
N THR A 184 24.48 20.21 30.68
CA THR A 184 23.32 21.11 30.78
C THR A 184 22.06 20.37 31.23
N VAL A 185 21.83 19.16 30.69
CA VAL A 185 20.65 18.36 31.01
C VAL A 185 20.84 17.52 32.28
N MET A 186 22.07 17.17 32.66
CA MET A 186 22.37 16.34 33.85
C MET A 186 22.59 17.16 35.13
N MET A 187 22.70 18.49 35.02
CA MET A 187 22.84 19.36 36.19
C MET A 187 21.62 19.25 37.12
N SER A 188 21.83 19.39 38.42
CA SER A 188 20.76 19.44 39.43
C SER A 188 20.83 20.76 40.20
N PRO A 189 19.73 21.54 40.27
CA PRO A 189 18.46 21.30 39.57
C PRO A 189 18.63 21.42 38.05
N ARG A 190 17.81 20.66 37.30
CA ARG A 190 17.89 20.64 35.83
C ARG A 190 17.55 22.03 35.30
N ARG A 191 18.40 22.51 34.40
CA ARG A 191 18.14 23.76 33.68
C ARG A 191 17.08 23.49 32.60
N PRO A 192 15.98 24.25 32.52
CA PRO A 192 14.93 24.00 31.54
C PRO A 192 15.46 24.18 30.12
N VAL A 193 15.11 23.25 29.23
CA VAL A 193 15.51 23.26 27.83
C VAL A 193 14.27 23.41 26.96
N VAL A 194 14.28 24.41 26.08
CA VAL A 194 13.22 24.65 25.10
C VAL A 194 13.72 24.20 23.73
N TYR A 195 13.16 23.11 23.22
CA TYR A 195 13.42 22.63 21.87
C TYR A 195 12.42 23.25 20.91
N LEU A 196 12.89 23.95 19.89
CA LEU A 196 12.02 24.55 18.89
C LEU A 196 12.37 24.07 17.48
N ASP A 197 11.34 23.93 16.66
CA ASP A 197 11.48 23.56 15.26
C ASP A 197 10.24 24.02 14.48
N GLU A 198 10.42 24.17 13.18
CA GLU A 198 9.35 24.40 12.24
C GLU A 198 8.99 23.11 11.50
N SER A 199 7.69 22.92 11.28
CA SER A 199 7.25 21.79 10.47
C SER A 199 6.01 22.12 9.67
N PHE A 200 5.61 21.17 8.83
CA PHE A 200 4.40 21.31 8.04
C PHE A 200 3.70 19.97 7.80
N VAL A 201 2.38 20.02 7.83
CA VAL A 201 1.52 18.92 7.39
C VAL A 201 0.98 19.24 6.01
N HIS A 202 1.21 18.32 5.08
CA HIS A 202 0.60 18.39 3.76
C HIS A 202 -0.91 18.11 3.84
N HIS A 203 -1.72 18.92 3.17
CA HIS A 203 -3.17 18.66 3.05
C HIS A 203 -3.47 17.30 2.40
N HIS A 204 -2.59 16.82 1.53
CA HIS A 204 -2.63 15.48 0.92
C HIS A 204 -1.52 14.58 1.47
N TYR A 205 -1.32 14.59 2.79
CA TYR A 205 -0.41 13.66 3.45
C TYR A 205 -0.95 12.22 3.36
N SER A 206 -0.10 11.26 2.97
CA SER A 206 -0.45 9.83 3.00
C SER A 206 0.25 9.18 4.18
N SER A 207 -0.48 8.91 5.26
CA SER A 207 0.08 8.41 6.53
C SER A 207 0.72 7.03 6.48
N HIS A 208 0.36 6.17 5.52
CA HIS A 208 0.71 4.75 5.57
C HIS A 208 1.42 4.17 4.36
N ALA A 209 1.83 5.01 3.39
CA ALA A 209 2.38 4.54 2.11
C ALA A 209 1.57 3.37 1.50
N ASP A 210 0.25 3.38 1.71
CA ASP A 210 -0.60 2.22 1.51
C ASP A 210 -1.43 2.30 0.22
N SER A 211 -1.04 3.23 -0.66
CA SER A 211 -1.59 3.36 -2.00
C SER A 211 -1.01 2.31 -2.93
N LEU A 212 -1.83 1.84 -3.85
CA LEU A 212 -1.41 0.98 -4.95
C LEU A 212 -0.40 1.71 -5.83
N TYR A 213 0.63 1.00 -6.26
CA TYR A 213 1.59 1.48 -7.25
C TYR A 213 2.07 0.34 -8.13
N HIS A 214 2.52 0.66 -9.34
CA HIS A 214 3.25 -0.30 -10.17
C HIS A 214 4.76 -0.12 -9.95
N PRO A 215 5.56 -1.19 -9.74
CA PRO A 215 7.01 -1.09 -9.52
C PRO A 215 7.75 -0.43 -10.68
N ASP A 216 7.35 -0.72 -11.91
CA ASP A 216 7.96 -0.13 -13.13
C ASP A 216 7.54 1.32 -13.38
N ASP A 217 6.58 1.86 -12.63
CA ASP A 217 6.19 3.25 -12.80
C ASP A 217 7.26 4.17 -12.20
N PRO A 218 7.81 5.11 -12.99
CA PRO A 218 8.79 6.06 -12.49
C PRO A 218 8.19 6.79 -11.29
N MET A 219 9.04 7.13 -10.31
CA MET A 219 8.57 7.91 -9.17
C MET A 219 8.09 9.28 -9.67
N THR A 220 6.78 9.42 -9.83
CA THR A 220 6.17 10.66 -10.29
C THR A 220 6.45 11.73 -9.26
N LYS A 221 7.28 12.71 -9.62
CA LYS A 221 7.46 13.93 -8.83
C LYS A 221 6.08 14.54 -8.64
N SER A 222 5.65 14.70 -7.39
CA SER A 222 4.35 15.27 -7.06
C SER A 222 4.18 16.62 -7.75
N LYS A 223 3.22 16.74 -8.68
CA LYS A 223 3.01 17.97 -9.46
C LYS A 223 2.62 19.17 -8.59
N HIS A 224 2.03 18.92 -7.42
CA HIS A 224 1.57 19.96 -6.53
C HIS A 224 2.01 19.66 -5.10
N LYS A 225 3.03 20.39 -4.62
CA LYS A 225 3.16 20.69 -3.19
C LYS A 225 1.94 21.56 -2.85
N GLY A 226 0.78 20.94 -2.67
CA GLY A 226 -0.49 21.62 -2.41
C GLY A 226 -0.48 22.38 -1.09
N ARG A 227 -1.65 22.86 -0.67
CA ARG A 227 -1.83 23.57 0.61
C ARG A 227 -1.15 22.82 1.77
N ARG A 228 -0.46 23.56 2.63
CA ARG A 228 0.21 23.04 3.82
C ARG A 228 -0.30 23.78 5.04
N TYR A 229 -0.48 23.07 6.14
CA TYR A 229 -0.49 23.68 7.45
C TYR A 229 0.94 23.71 7.92
N CYS A 230 1.48 24.91 8.10
CA CYS A 230 2.81 25.16 8.60
C CYS A 230 2.67 25.59 10.05
N PHE A 231 3.60 25.15 10.88
CA PHE A 231 3.57 25.48 12.29
C PHE A 231 4.98 25.56 12.85
N ILE A 232 5.09 26.30 13.94
CA ILE A 232 6.29 26.44 14.76
C ILE A 232 5.84 26.37 16.22
N ALA A 233 6.65 25.74 17.06
CA ALA A 233 6.42 25.67 18.49
C ALA A 233 7.73 25.39 19.22
N GLY A 234 7.78 25.77 20.49
CA GLY A 234 8.76 25.31 21.46
C GLY A 234 8.18 24.21 22.35
N ILE A 235 9.01 23.26 22.75
CA ILE A 235 8.69 22.26 23.79
C ILE A 235 9.68 22.45 24.92
N LEU A 236 9.19 22.85 26.08
CA LEU A 236 9.99 23.02 27.29
C LEU A 236 10.03 21.71 28.10
N ASP A 237 11.23 21.30 28.44
CA ASP A 237 11.57 20.19 29.34
C ASP A 237 12.35 20.74 30.54
N ASP A 238 11.72 20.75 31.71
CA ASP A 238 12.30 21.17 32.99
C ASP A 238 12.78 19.99 33.85
N GLY A 239 12.69 18.76 33.34
CA GLY A 239 13.00 17.53 34.08
C GLY A 239 11.84 16.98 34.90
N SER A 240 10.66 17.57 34.82
CA SER A 240 9.43 16.95 35.32
C SER A 240 8.91 15.88 34.35
N ASP A 241 7.88 15.14 34.77
CA ASP A 241 7.20 14.16 33.92
C ASP A 241 6.31 14.79 32.83
N VAL A 242 6.22 16.14 32.79
CA VAL A 242 5.35 16.88 31.89
C VAL A 242 6.18 17.87 31.06
N ALA A 243 6.04 17.80 29.74
CA ALA A 243 6.58 18.82 28.84
C ALA A 243 5.53 19.89 28.55
N HIS A 244 5.97 21.14 28.40
CA HIS A 244 5.08 22.26 28.06
C HIS A 244 5.23 22.63 26.59
N LEU A 245 4.12 22.67 25.85
CA LEU A 245 4.09 23.20 24.48
C LEU A 245 3.89 24.72 24.55
N LEU A 246 4.83 25.47 23.99
CA LEU A 246 4.90 26.93 24.06
C LEU A 246 4.99 27.56 22.68
N GLY A 247 4.50 28.79 22.55
CA GLY A 247 4.59 29.60 21.34
C GLY A 247 4.02 28.89 20.11
N LEU A 248 2.90 28.16 20.23
CA LEU A 248 2.32 27.48 19.08
C LEU A 248 1.73 28.50 18.10
N ASP A 249 2.28 28.59 16.90
CA ASP A 249 1.69 29.34 15.80
C ASP A 249 1.44 28.42 14.59
N ILE A 250 0.24 28.51 14.02
CA ILE A 250 -0.22 27.68 12.90
C ILE A 250 -0.78 28.57 11.81
N PHE A 251 -0.26 28.40 10.60
CA PHE A 251 -0.72 29.14 9.43
C PHE A 251 -0.74 28.28 8.17
N VAL A 252 -1.38 28.80 7.13
CA VAL A 252 -1.53 28.09 5.86
C VAL A 252 -0.50 28.57 4.85
N GLY A 253 0.42 27.69 4.46
CA GLY A 253 1.38 27.91 3.37
C GLY A 253 0.91 27.37 2.02
N GLY A 254 1.31 28.03 0.93
CA GLY A 254 1.12 27.56 -0.46
C GLY A 254 -0.10 28.14 -1.20
N LYS A 255 -0.20 27.89 -2.52
CA LYS A 255 -1.17 28.57 -3.40
C LYS A 255 -2.64 28.39 -2.96
N LYS A 256 -3.36 29.51 -2.86
CA LYS A 256 -4.84 29.56 -2.74
C LYS A 256 -5.38 30.24 -4.00
N SER A 257 -6.24 29.54 -4.76
CA SER A 257 -6.98 30.11 -5.91
C SER A 257 -6.12 30.95 -6.89
N GLY A 258 -5.01 30.40 -7.37
CA GLY A 258 -4.13 31.10 -8.34
C GLY A 258 -3.27 32.24 -7.76
N LYS A 259 -3.57 32.75 -6.57
CA LYS A 259 -2.73 33.72 -5.84
C LYS A 259 -1.67 32.98 -5.03
N ILE A 260 -0.42 33.42 -5.17
CA ILE A 260 0.71 32.91 -4.38
C ILE A 260 0.51 33.41 -2.95
N VAL A 261 0.03 32.54 -2.06
CA VAL A 261 0.33 32.72 -0.63
C VAL A 261 1.82 32.39 -0.50
N LYS A 262 2.56 33.24 0.22
CA LYS A 262 4.01 33.13 0.39
C LYS A 262 4.42 31.68 0.66
N ASP A 263 5.50 31.22 0.02
CA ASP A 263 6.07 29.90 0.28
C ASP A 263 6.39 29.75 1.78
N TYR A 264 6.42 28.52 2.28
CA TYR A 264 6.82 28.20 3.66
C TYR A 264 8.12 28.92 4.05
N HIS A 265 9.14 28.87 3.18
CA HIS A 265 10.42 29.55 3.40
C HIS A 265 10.32 31.09 3.37
N ALA A 266 9.29 31.64 2.74
CA ALA A 266 9.05 33.08 2.73
C ALA A 266 8.25 33.54 3.97
N MET A 267 7.54 32.63 4.63
CA MET A 267 6.85 32.92 5.89
C MET A 267 7.81 32.89 7.08
N PHE A 268 8.67 31.87 7.16
CA PHE A 268 9.75 31.80 8.15
C PHE A 268 10.93 32.70 7.75
N ASN A 269 10.75 34.00 7.99
CA ASN A 269 11.80 35.00 7.83
C ASN A 269 12.24 35.54 9.19
N HIS A 270 13.31 36.35 9.20
CA HIS A 270 13.90 36.84 10.43
C HIS A 270 12.94 37.70 11.27
N ASP A 271 12.20 38.63 10.62
CA ASP A 271 11.25 39.50 11.33
C ASP A 271 10.15 38.66 12.01
N TYR A 272 9.58 37.70 11.28
CA TYR A 272 8.60 36.77 11.83
C TYR A 272 9.15 35.97 13.02
N PHE A 273 10.38 35.43 12.88
CA PHE A 273 11.00 34.65 13.93
C PHE A 273 11.25 35.48 15.20
N VAL A 274 11.70 36.73 15.08
CA VAL A 274 11.91 37.61 16.24
C VAL A 274 10.58 37.91 16.96
N ASP A 275 9.53 38.25 16.21
CA ASP A 275 8.21 38.52 16.79
C ASP A 275 7.62 37.28 17.49
N TRP A 276 7.80 36.11 16.88
CA TRP A 276 7.36 34.83 17.44
C TRP A 276 8.18 34.43 18.67
N PHE A 277 9.51 34.55 18.59
CA PHE A 277 10.42 34.19 19.68
C PHE A 277 10.20 35.07 20.90
N GLY A 278 9.83 36.35 20.72
CA GLY A 278 9.42 37.22 21.82
C GLY A 278 8.24 36.64 22.61
N LYS A 279 7.18 36.19 21.93
CA LYS A 279 6.02 35.53 22.58
C LYS A 279 6.41 34.24 23.29
N LEU A 280 7.32 33.46 22.68
CA LEU A 280 7.86 32.26 23.31
C LEU A 280 8.60 32.60 24.62
N LEU A 281 9.39 33.68 24.63
CA LEU A 281 10.07 34.15 25.84
C LEU A 281 9.06 34.56 26.92
N ASP A 282 8.02 35.31 26.57
CA ASP A 282 6.96 35.70 27.50
C ASP A 282 6.30 34.46 28.16
N GLU A 283 5.97 33.43 27.38
CA GLU A 283 5.38 32.18 27.90
C GLU A 283 6.35 31.39 28.81
N VAL A 284 7.65 31.39 28.49
CA VAL A 284 8.68 30.77 29.34
C VAL A 284 8.82 31.50 30.68
N GLU A 285 8.76 32.84 30.65
CA GLU A 285 8.79 33.68 31.86
C GLU A 285 7.52 33.53 32.71
N GLU A 286 6.34 33.42 32.08
CA GLU A 286 5.06 33.16 32.76
C GLU A 286 5.08 31.82 33.52
N LEU A 287 5.83 30.83 33.02
CA LEU A 287 6.07 29.57 33.72
C LEU A 287 7.12 29.66 34.85
N GLY A 288 7.72 30.83 35.05
CA GLY A 288 8.68 31.10 36.13
C GLY A 288 10.14 30.80 35.79
N TRP A 289 10.48 30.59 34.51
CA TRP A 289 11.83 30.24 34.10
C TRP A 289 12.60 31.44 33.57
N SER A 290 13.67 31.83 34.27
CA SER A 290 14.54 32.97 33.90
C SER A 290 15.88 32.55 33.27
N SER A 291 16.15 31.25 33.18
CA SER A 291 17.45 30.72 32.74
C SER A 291 17.34 29.58 31.73
N ALA A 292 16.32 29.55 30.88
CA ALA A 292 16.16 28.48 29.90
C ALA A 292 17.31 28.41 28.87
N VAL A 293 17.51 27.21 28.32
CA VAL A 293 18.38 26.96 27.16
C VAL A 293 17.51 26.72 25.95
N PHE A 294 17.69 27.49 24.88
CA PHE A 294 16.97 27.31 23.63
C PHE A 294 17.80 26.47 22.65
N VAL A 295 17.21 25.38 22.19
CA VAL A 295 17.80 24.45 21.21
C VAL A 295 17.01 24.55 19.91
N MET A 296 17.70 24.88 18.83
CA MET A 296 17.12 25.07 17.51
C MET A 296 18.09 24.65 16.40
N ASP A 297 17.60 24.50 15.18
CA ASP A 297 18.45 24.23 14.03
C ASP A 297 19.31 25.46 13.64
N ASN A 298 20.23 25.26 12.69
CA ASN A 298 21.16 26.30 12.24
C ASN A 298 20.61 27.10 11.03
N ALA A 299 19.29 27.31 10.95
CA ALA A 299 18.69 28.06 9.86
C ALA A 299 19.23 29.50 9.79
N LYS A 300 19.31 30.04 8.57
CA LYS A 300 19.91 31.36 8.33
C LYS A 300 19.11 32.50 8.98
N TYR A 301 17.78 32.39 9.06
CA TYR A 301 16.92 33.46 9.59
C TYR A 301 16.96 33.55 11.13
N HIS A 302 17.40 32.51 11.84
CA HIS A 302 17.67 32.56 13.29
C HIS A 302 18.81 33.54 13.64
N LYS A 303 19.72 33.79 12.69
CA LYS A 303 20.95 34.60 12.88
C LYS A 303 20.85 35.98 12.23
N GLY A 304 19.65 36.45 11.94
CA GLY A 304 19.48 37.80 11.42
C GLY A 304 19.93 38.84 12.45
N LYS A 305 20.45 39.95 11.94
CA LYS A 305 20.89 41.07 12.76
C LYS A 305 19.76 42.09 12.86
N PRO A 306 19.64 42.83 13.98
CA PRO A 306 18.73 43.96 14.08
C PRO A 306 18.81 44.90 12.87
N LYS A 307 17.68 45.50 12.50
CA LYS A 307 17.64 46.42 11.34
C LYS A 307 18.58 47.62 11.52
N SER A 308 18.81 48.03 12.76
CA SER A 308 19.74 49.08 13.18
C SER A 308 21.22 48.68 13.10
N THR A 309 21.56 47.41 12.87
CA THR A 309 22.96 47.02 12.81
C THR A 309 23.64 47.65 11.60
N PRO A 310 24.76 48.38 11.79
CA PRO A 310 25.50 49.02 10.72
C PRO A 310 25.85 48.04 9.59
N LYS A 311 25.61 48.46 8.34
CA LYS A 311 25.91 47.65 7.14
C LYS A 311 26.88 48.41 6.25
N GLY A 312 27.76 47.70 5.55
CA GLY A 312 28.71 48.33 4.62
C GLY A 312 28.05 49.12 3.48
N SER A 313 26.73 48.95 3.27
CA SER A 313 25.95 49.72 2.31
C SER A 313 25.37 51.04 2.86
N TRP A 314 25.50 51.31 4.15
CA TRP A 314 25.05 52.56 4.77
C TRP A 314 25.96 53.73 4.36
N LYS A 315 25.44 54.97 4.44
CA LYS A 315 26.26 56.15 4.18
C LYS A 315 27.31 56.27 5.28
N LYS A 316 28.48 56.81 4.95
CA LYS A 316 29.57 57.02 5.93
C LYS A 316 29.14 57.83 7.16
N ALA A 317 28.27 58.82 6.98
CA ALA A 317 27.73 59.63 8.08
C ALA A 317 26.88 58.77 9.04
N ASP A 318 26.00 57.91 8.50
CA ASP A 318 25.16 57.01 9.30
C ASP A 318 25.99 55.95 10.03
N LEU A 319 27.06 55.45 9.40
CA LEU A 319 28.03 54.55 10.05
C LEU A 319 28.77 55.23 11.20
N TYR A 320 29.18 56.49 11.02
CA TYR A 320 29.86 57.26 12.06
C TYR A 320 28.93 57.51 13.25
N GLN A 321 27.68 57.91 12.99
CA GLN A 321 26.69 58.13 14.04
C GLN A 321 26.42 56.85 14.86
N ALA A 322 26.30 55.70 14.20
CA ALA A 322 26.07 54.43 14.89
C ALA A 322 27.29 53.91 15.69
N CYS A 323 28.46 54.55 15.59
CA CYS A 323 29.63 54.27 16.43
C CYS A 323 29.73 55.20 17.64
N LEU A 324 28.92 56.25 17.71
CA LEU A 324 28.89 57.21 18.83
C LEU A 324 27.86 56.84 19.90
N ASP A 325 26.86 56.03 19.54
CA ASP A 325 25.83 55.46 20.41
C ASP A 325 26.32 54.14 21.05
#